data_AF-A0A9R1Q0Q2-F1
#
_entry.id   AF-A0A9R1Q0Q2-F1
#
_cell.length_a   1.000
_cell.length_b   1.000
_cell.length_c   1.000
_cell.angle_alpha   90.00
_cell.angle_beta   90.00
_cell.angle_gamma   90.00
#
_symmetry.space_group_name_H-M   'P 1'
#
loop_
_entity.id
_entity.type
_entity.pdbx_description
1 polymer ?
#
loop_
_entity_poly.entity_id
_entity_poly.type
_entity_poly.pdbx_seq_one_letter_code
_entity_poly.pdbx_strand_id
1 'polypeptide(L)'
;MASTRAVPEVPLRSGNARPMPAIGMGTAKFPLVPRTTVKAVLEAVEVGYRHFDTATVYATERPLGEALAEAVRRRLVACWEEVFVTSKLWCTQCHPHLVLPSLRESLQKLQME
;
A
#
# COMPACT_ATOMS: atom_id res chain seq x y z
N MET A 1 -16.66 -4.69 -25.05
CA MET A 1 -15.72 -4.75 -23.92
C MET A 1 -15.41 -3.33 -23.54
N ALA A 2 -15.75 -2.90 -22.32
CA ALA A 2 -15.45 -1.53 -21.89
C ALA A 2 -13.93 -1.36 -21.86
N SER A 3 -13.40 -0.40 -22.61
CA SER A 3 -12.01 0.03 -22.49
C SER A 3 -11.82 0.54 -21.08
N THR A 4 -11.19 -0.24 -20.22
CA THR A 4 -10.80 0.20 -18.87
C THR A 4 -9.75 1.28 -19.08
N ARG A 5 -10.19 2.53 -19.01
CA ARG A 5 -9.28 3.68 -19.06
C ARG A 5 -8.35 3.55 -17.86
N ALA A 6 -7.06 3.39 -18.11
CA ALA A 6 -6.06 3.30 -17.07
C ALA A 6 -6.16 4.51 -16.13
N VAL A 7 -5.97 4.27 -14.82
CA VAL A 7 -5.94 5.34 -13.81
C VAL A 7 -4.82 6.31 -14.19
N PRO A 8 -5.08 7.63 -14.31
CA PRO A 8 -4.04 8.59 -14.61
C PRO A 8 -2.92 8.54 -13.57
N GLU A 9 -1.68 8.75 -14.00
CA GLU A 9 -0.53 8.83 -13.10
C GLU A 9 -0.02 10.26 -12.98
N VAL A 10 0.46 10.62 -11.80
CA VAL A 10 1.00 11.94 -11.48
C VAL A 10 2.51 11.82 -11.27
N PRO A 11 3.34 12.57 -12.01
CA PRO A 11 4.78 12.58 -11.79
C PRO A 11 5.12 13.22 -10.45
N LEU A 12 5.96 12.55 -9.66
CA LEU A 12 6.46 13.07 -8.39
C LEU A 12 7.70 13.93 -8.62
N ARG A 13 7.83 15.02 -7.87
CA ARG A 13 8.92 16.00 -8.04
C ARG A 13 10.25 15.58 -7.40
N SER A 14 10.26 14.59 -6.50
CA SER A 14 11.50 14.06 -5.94
C SER A 14 12.11 13.04 -6.90
N GLY A 15 13.41 13.21 -7.21
CA GLY A 15 14.10 12.49 -8.28
C GLY A 15 13.93 10.96 -8.28
N ASN A 16 13.88 10.40 -9.49
CA ASN A 16 13.71 8.97 -9.84
C ASN A 16 12.47 8.26 -9.29
N ALA A 17 11.54 8.97 -8.65
CA ALA A 17 10.30 8.36 -8.21
C ALA A 17 9.43 7.97 -9.41
N ARG A 18 8.93 6.73 -9.41
CA ARG A 18 7.92 6.29 -10.37
C ARG A 18 6.66 7.17 -10.26
N PRO A 19 5.94 7.41 -11.37
CA PRO A 19 4.66 8.11 -11.31
C PRO A 19 3.70 7.45 -10.32
N MET A 20 2.92 8.26 -9.62
CA MET A 20 1.97 7.79 -8.63
C MET A 20 0.57 7.70 -9.25
N PRO A 21 -0.16 6.57 -9.15
CA PRO A 21 -1.55 6.53 -9.58
C PRO A 21 -2.39 7.58 -8.83
N ALA A 22 -3.12 8.40 -9.58
CA ALA A 22 -3.89 9.54 -9.07
C ALA A 22 -5.02 9.13 -8.14
N ILE A 23 -5.47 7.87 -8.24
CA ILE A 23 -6.50 7.28 -7.38
C ILE A 23 -5.85 6.15 -6.58
N GLY A 24 -5.97 6.22 -5.26
CA GLY A 24 -5.50 5.20 -4.33
C GLY A 24 -6.58 4.80 -3.33
N MET A 25 -6.41 3.61 -2.74
CA MET A 25 -7.27 3.08 -1.69
C MET A 25 -6.65 3.34 -0.32
N GLY A 26 -7.34 4.11 0.52
CA GLY A 26 -6.98 4.27 1.94
C GLY A 26 -7.40 3.06 2.79
N THR A 27 -6.60 2.75 3.82
CA THR A 27 -6.87 1.60 4.72
C THR A 27 -7.18 1.98 6.17
N ALA A 28 -7.28 3.28 6.48
CA ALA A 28 -7.70 3.74 7.80
C ALA A 28 -9.17 3.36 8.08
N LYS A 29 -9.45 2.80 9.25
CA LYS A 29 -10.82 2.43 9.67
C LYS A 29 -10.98 2.61 11.17
N PHE A 30 -12.16 3.07 11.60
CA PHE A 30 -12.54 3.11 13.01
C PHE A 30 -13.92 2.45 13.20
N PRO A 31 -14.08 1.48 14.13
CA PRO A 31 -13.02 0.84 14.91
C PRO A 31 -12.06 0.05 14.02
N LEU A 32 -10.87 -0.30 14.54
CA LEU A 32 -9.90 -1.10 13.81
C LEU A 32 -10.47 -2.51 13.53
N VAL A 33 -10.59 -2.88 12.25
CA VAL A 33 -11.05 -4.22 11.85
C VAL A 33 -10.08 -4.82 10.81
N PRO A 34 -8.89 -5.30 11.24
CA PRO A 34 -7.83 -5.72 10.31
C PRO A 34 -8.22 -6.87 9.39
N ARG A 35 -9.13 -7.75 9.84
CA ARG A 35 -9.57 -8.93 9.05
C ARG A 35 -10.33 -8.56 7.77
N THR A 36 -11.02 -7.42 7.74
CA THR A 36 -11.72 -6.98 6.52
C THR A 36 -10.79 -6.35 5.48
N THR A 37 -9.59 -5.93 5.89
CA THR A 37 -8.63 -5.24 5.02
C THR A 37 -8.13 -6.13 3.90
N VAL A 38 -7.83 -7.41 4.19
CA VAL A 38 -7.29 -8.34 3.17
C VAL A 38 -8.25 -8.49 2.00
N LYS A 39 -9.52 -8.79 2.31
CA LYS A 39 -10.57 -8.96 1.30
C LYS A 39 -10.78 -7.67 0.48
N ALA A 40 -10.88 -6.52 1.16
CA ALA A 40 -11.11 -5.25 0.50
C ALA A 40 -9.95 -4.84 -0.42
N VAL A 41 -8.69 -5.09 -0.02
CA VAL A 41 -7.52 -4.82 -0.86
C VAL A 41 -7.50 -5.74 -2.09
N LEU A 42 -7.79 -7.04 -1.93
CA LEU A 42 -7.87 -7.97 -3.06
C LEU A 42 -8.94 -7.54 -4.08
N GLU A 43 -10.14 -7.20 -3.61
CA GLU A 43 -11.21 -6.67 -4.47
C GLU A 43 -10.79 -5.36 -5.15
N ALA A 44 -10.08 -4.48 -4.44
CA ALA A 44 -9.56 -3.25 -5.02
C ALA A 44 -8.53 -3.52 -6.14
N VAL A 45 -7.62 -4.49 -5.95
CA VAL A 45 -6.69 -4.90 -7.01
C VAL A 45 -7.44 -5.43 -8.23
N GLU A 46 -8.48 -6.26 -8.03
CA GLU A 46 -9.32 -6.85 -9.09
C GLU A 46 -10.03 -5.78 -9.92
N VAL A 47 -10.50 -4.69 -9.29
CA VAL A 47 -11.15 -3.57 -10.01
C VAL A 47 -10.15 -2.53 -10.55
N GLY A 48 -8.84 -2.76 -10.39
CA GLY A 48 -7.79 -1.99 -11.05
C GLY A 48 -7.04 -0.98 -10.17
N TYR A 49 -7.24 -0.97 -8.85
CA TYR A 49 -6.39 -0.15 -7.97
C TYR A 49 -4.95 -0.64 -8.01
N ARG A 50 -4.04 0.33 -8.09
CA ARG A 50 -2.59 0.11 -8.01
C ARG A 50 -1.92 0.99 -6.96
N HIS A 51 -2.66 1.84 -6.26
CA HIS A 51 -2.13 2.68 -5.18
C HIS A 51 -2.88 2.39 -3.89
N PHE A 52 -2.14 2.09 -2.81
CA PHE A 52 -2.65 1.77 -1.49
C PHE A 52 -1.97 2.64 -0.43
N ASP A 53 -2.78 3.22 0.45
CA ASP A 53 -2.33 4.07 1.54
C ASP A 53 -2.59 3.38 2.90
N THR A 54 -1.55 3.29 3.71
CA THR A 54 -1.55 2.73 5.06
C THR A 54 -0.75 3.60 6.03
N ALA A 55 -0.66 3.19 7.28
CA ALA A 55 0.21 3.79 8.29
C ALA A 55 0.41 2.80 9.43
N THR A 56 1.51 2.92 10.17
CA THR A 56 1.78 2.10 11.36
C THR A 56 0.63 2.15 12.36
N VAL A 57 0.05 3.34 12.58
CA VAL A 57 -1.05 3.55 13.55
C VAL A 57 -2.37 2.90 13.12
N TYR A 58 -2.56 2.59 11.84
CA TYR A 58 -3.80 1.97 11.34
C TYR A 58 -3.85 0.46 11.63
N ALA A 59 -2.72 -0.14 12.02
CA ALA A 59 -2.59 -1.60 12.17
C ALA A 59 -3.01 -2.39 10.90
N THR A 60 -2.92 -1.76 9.72
CA THR A 60 -3.28 -2.36 8.42
C THR A 60 -2.09 -2.68 7.52
N GLU A 61 -0.85 -2.38 7.92
CA GLU A 61 0.36 -2.73 7.15
C GLU A 61 0.47 -4.24 6.90
N ARG A 62 0.34 -5.05 7.96
CA ARG A 62 0.40 -6.51 7.85
C ARG A 62 -0.68 -7.09 6.92
N PRO A 63 -1.98 -6.82 7.12
CA PRO A 63 -3.00 -7.35 6.21
C PRO A 63 -2.90 -6.77 4.79
N LEU A 64 -2.37 -5.55 4.61
CA LEU A 64 -2.08 -5.02 3.27
C LEU A 64 -0.97 -5.85 2.58
N GLY A 65 0.14 -6.11 3.27
CA GLY A 65 1.21 -6.96 2.76
C GLY A 65 0.74 -8.37 2.40
N GLU A 66 -0.05 -8.99 3.27
CA GLU A 66 -0.67 -10.31 3.02
C GLU A 66 -1.57 -10.30 1.78
N ALA A 67 -2.39 -9.26 1.61
CA ALA A 67 -3.29 -9.13 0.45
C ALA A 67 -2.53 -8.93 -0.87
N LEU A 68 -1.46 -8.15 -0.85
CA LEU A 68 -0.64 -7.90 -2.04
C LEU A 68 0.21 -9.13 -2.41
N ALA A 69 0.77 -9.84 -1.44
CA ALA A 69 1.44 -11.12 -1.68
C ALA A 69 0.49 -12.14 -2.32
N GLU A 70 -0.74 -12.21 -1.80
CA GLU A 70 -1.81 -13.03 -2.35
C GLU A 70 -2.21 -12.59 -3.77
N ALA A 71 -2.28 -11.27 -4.04
CA ALA A 71 -2.57 -10.73 -5.36
C ALA A 71 -1.50 -11.11 -6.40
N VAL A 72 -0.21 -11.06 -6.03
CA VAL A 72 0.90 -11.54 -6.87
C VAL A 72 0.77 -13.05 -7.10
N ARG A 73 0.52 -13.84 -6.04
CA ARG A 73 0.33 -15.29 -6.12
C ARG A 73 -0.84 -15.69 -7.04
N ARG A 74 -1.92 -14.91 -7.00
CA ARG A 74 -3.12 -15.07 -7.86
C ARG A 74 -2.96 -14.45 -9.25
N ARG A 75 -1.81 -13.81 -9.55
CA ARG A 75 -1.54 -13.09 -10.81
C ARG A 75 -2.55 -11.98 -11.12
N LEU A 76 -3.09 -11.34 -10.08
CA LEU A 76 -3.91 -10.12 -10.21
C LEU A 76 -3.05 -8.88 -10.49
N VAL A 77 -1.79 -8.95 -10.06
CA VAL A 77 -0.66 -8.09 -10.42
C VAL A 77 0.52 -9.00 -10.77
N ALA A 78 1.37 -8.59 -11.72
CA ALA A 78 2.49 -9.42 -12.16
C ALA A 78 3.62 -9.49 -11.12
N CYS A 79 3.88 -8.38 -10.44
CA CYS A 79 4.94 -8.24 -9.45
C CYS A 79 4.64 -7.09 -8.47
N TRP A 80 5.47 -6.93 -7.44
CA TRP A 80 5.31 -5.88 -6.42
C TRP A 80 5.50 -4.48 -6.99
N GLU A 81 6.27 -4.33 -8.06
CA GLU A 81 6.51 -3.07 -8.76
C GLU A 81 5.28 -2.53 -9.49
N GLU A 82 4.21 -3.32 -9.65
CA GLU A 82 2.95 -2.82 -10.19
C GLU A 82 2.15 -1.98 -9.18
N VAL A 83 2.45 -2.06 -7.88
CA VAL A 83 1.69 -1.38 -6.83
C VAL A 83 2.48 -0.25 -6.15
N PHE A 84 1.76 0.81 -5.80
CA PHE A 84 2.25 2.00 -5.10
C PHE A 84 1.77 1.89 -3.67
N VAL A 85 2.69 1.65 -2.72
CA VAL A 85 2.33 1.57 -1.31
C VAL A 85 2.91 2.75 -0.57
N THR A 86 2.04 3.47 0.13
CA THR A 86 2.42 4.58 1.02
C THR A 86 2.19 4.16 2.46
N SER A 87 3.22 4.28 3.32
CA SER A 87 3.07 4.21 4.78
C SER A 87 3.56 5.49 5.43
N LYS A 88 3.31 5.65 6.74
CA LYS A 88 3.54 6.88 7.49
C LYS A 88 4.21 6.57 8.83
N LEU A 89 5.30 7.28 9.11
CA LEU A 89 5.93 7.31 10.44
C LEU A 89 4.97 7.96 11.44
N TRP A 90 4.72 7.32 12.57
CA TRP A 90 3.82 7.87 13.59
C TRP A 90 4.55 8.85 14.51
N CYS A 91 3.79 9.77 15.12
CA CYS A 91 4.33 10.88 15.91
C CYS A 91 5.23 10.44 17.06
N THR A 92 4.97 9.29 17.67
CA THR A 92 5.81 8.73 18.75
C THR A 92 7.17 8.22 18.27
N GLN A 93 7.36 8.09 16.96
CA GLN A 93 8.59 7.62 16.32
C GLN A 93 9.32 8.75 15.55
N CYS A 94 8.85 10.01 15.65
CA CYS A 94 9.48 11.19 15.04
C CYS A 94 10.76 11.64 15.77
N HIS A 95 11.60 10.69 16.17
CA HIS A 95 12.93 10.92 16.72
C HIS A 95 13.97 10.37 15.74
N PRO A 96 15.09 11.08 15.46
CA PRO A 96 16.05 10.68 14.41
C PRO A 96 16.51 9.22 14.50
N HIS A 97 16.77 8.73 15.71
CA HIS A 97 17.24 7.36 15.96
C HIS A 97 16.15 6.28 15.80
N LEU A 98 14.86 6.67 15.74
CA LEU A 98 13.73 5.76 15.58
C LEU A 98 13.21 5.67 14.14
N VAL A 99 13.59 6.60 13.26
CA VAL A 99 13.10 6.64 11.87
C VAL A 99 13.42 5.34 11.12
N LEU A 100 14.70 4.94 11.07
CA LEU A 100 15.12 3.74 10.35
C LEU A 100 14.57 2.44 10.96
N PRO A 101 14.60 2.24 12.30
CA PRO A 101 13.93 1.09 12.91
C PRO A 101 12.44 0.99 12.57
N SER A 102 11.71 2.12 12.60
CA SER A 102 10.27 2.14 12.31
C SER A 102 9.97 1.83 10.86
N LEU A 103 10.77 2.37 9.92
CA LEU A 103 10.67 2.04 8.50
C LEU A 103 10.89 0.54 8.25
N ARG A 104 11.91 -0.06 8.87
CA ARG A 104 12.20 -1.50 8.74
C ARG A 104 11.05 -2.35 9.29
N GLU A 105 10.43 -1.94 10.39
CA GLU A 105 9.27 -2.62 10.93
C GLU A 105 8.08 -2.56 9.97
N SER A 106 7.83 -1.40 9.36
CA SER A 106 6.80 -1.24 8.32
C SER A 106 7.07 -2.12 7.11
N LEU A 107 8.30 -2.14 6.59
CA LEU A 107 8.72 -3.00 5.47
C LEU A 107 8.51 -4.49 5.79
N GLN A 108 8.89 -4.92 7.01
CA GLN A 108 8.67 -6.29 7.46
C GLN A 108 7.18 -6.65 7.52
N LYS A 109 6.32 -5.76 8.02
CA LYS A 109 4.87 -5.97 8.05
C LYS A 109 4.29 -6.04 6.63
N LEU A 110 4.75 -5.17 5.74
CA LEU A 110 4.32 -5.11 4.34
C LEU A 110 4.89 -6.24 3.47
N GLN A 111 5.91 -6.97 3.94
CA GLN A 111 6.65 -7.98 3.17
C GLN A 111 7.37 -7.37 1.96
N MET A 112 8.00 -6.20 2.17
CA MET A 112 8.67 -5.39 1.14
C MET A 112 10.12 -5.08 1.54
N GLU A 113 10.91 -4.59 0.57
CA GLU A 113 12.32 -4.17 0.72
C GLU A 113 12.50 -2.64 0.62
#